data_AF-A0A3R6FFY1-F1
#
_entry.id   AF-A0A3R6FFY1-F1
#
_cell.length_a   1.000
_cell.length_b   1.000
_cell.length_c   1.000
_cell.angle_alpha   90.00
_cell.angle_beta   90.00
_cell.angle_gamma   90.00
#
_symmetry.space_group_name_H-M   'P 1'
#
loop_
_entity.id
_entity.type
_entity.pdbx_description
1 polymer ?
#
loop_
_entity_poly.entity_id
_entity_poly.type
_entity_poly.pdbx_seq_one_letter_code
_entity_poly.pdbx_strand_id
1 'polypeptide(L)'
;MLVGFAMQTMAKAATPDSVFVVKNGIIVSAYEVGKNVDNITFEKKVKLDGNCVKIGDEVIEMKSALITTVNNYKCVYLSTLEGCTTVDAMLKGGKLLQVALTPALLDKELTFSTFKNEFDADNEFFQVAYTDVDEAKKNDDYEPVTVTSADWSTYYTGGSLNVSISEDKLSLHMQAMPKSGEVLFAAQYNGAVTEMKENPNHFTVDGKRYEMRAVFAEKKNDGINFYLTPGNIDNANELTNCYYYVRLFVPQSSMDGRVLSVQGNQKYELTFVDNVTDVNNAQTIDISNGASASATGTISVLDNGNGTYTIKLNIEKLGNKADRTLDVVYEEGTPKEYTLALPSVYSVAEGKEVNLKSAVLTHDDAAGVYTVYLSAKAGVTTLAGMADADIVVTMPDAFVNDDALHGFSGDETNAKVSVKYAGVTYSQATVKGSAALALGGNAKLTFADGKANVDFTVFNIKKYKGALKGHYEGNVTRL
;
A
#
# COMPACT_ATOMS: atom_id res chain seq x y z
N MET A 1 49.24 -5.34 34.04
CA MET A 1 49.17 -4.67 35.37
C MET A 1 50.01 -3.38 35.40
N LEU A 2 49.98 -2.56 34.32
CA LEU A 2 50.78 -1.33 34.17
C LEU A 2 49.91 -0.07 33.96
N VAL A 3 48.59 -0.23 33.85
CA VAL A 3 47.64 0.87 33.57
C VAL A 3 47.32 1.69 34.82
N GLY A 4 47.51 1.14 36.02
CA GLY A 4 47.20 1.80 37.30
C GLY A 4 48.20 2.87 37.76
N PHE A 5 49.43 2.87 37.25
CA PHE A 5 50.46 3.81 37.68
C PHE A 5 50.42 5.16 36.93
N ALA A 6 49.95 5.18 35.68
CA ALA A 6 49.83 6.43 34.90
C ALA A 6 48.60 7.28 35.31
N MET A 7 47.52 6.66 35.81
CA MET A 7 46.36 7.40 36.35
C MET A 7 46.71 8.19 37.62
N GLN A 8 47.59 7.67 38.48
CA GLN A 8 47.94 8.33 39.74
C GLN A 8 48.90 9.51 39.58
N THR A 9 49.72 9.55 38.52
CA THR A 9 50.73 10.59 38.35
C THR A 9 50.16 11.89 37.81
N MET A 10 49.15 11.87 36.93
CA MET A 10 48.48 13.10 36.48
C MET A 10 47.47 13.64 37.50
N ALA A 11 46.81 12.78 38.28
CA ALA A 11 45.89 13.21 39.35
C ALA A 11 46.62 13.87 40.55
N LYS A 12 47.89 13.51 40.81
CA LYS A 12 48.71 14.09 41.89
C LYS A 12 49.31 15.47 41.57
N ALA A 13 49.29 15.90 40.31
CA ALA A 13 49.75 17.23 39.89
C ALA A 13 48.61 18.24 39.73
N ALA A 14 47.37 17.84 40.05
CA ALA A 14 46.20 18.70 39.93
C ALA A 14 46.17 19.74 41.05
N THR A 15 46.22 21.01 40.68
CA THR A 15 45.78 22.12 41.53
C THR A 15 44.29 21.92 41.87
N PRO A 16 43.84 22.36 43.06
CA PRO A 16 42.40 22.42 43.34
C PRO A 16 41.75 23.23 42.22
N ASP A 17 40.68 22.70 41.62
CA ASP A 17 39.90 23.27 40.51
C ASP A 17 40.40 22.96 39.07
N SER A 18 40.49 21.68 38.71
CA SER A 18 40.74 21.22 37.32
C SER A 18 39.58 20.41 36.74
N VAL A 19 39.33 20.56 35.43
CA VAL A 19 38.37 19.77 34.62
C VAL A 19 39.13 18.76 33.76
N PHE A 20 38.69 17.50 33.77
CA PHE A 20 39.27 16.43 32.94
C PHE A 20 38.30 15.99 31.85
N VAL A 21 38.78 15.86 30.61
CA VAL A 21 38.03 15.21 29.52
C VAL A 21 38.44 13.75 29.49
N VAL A 22 37.46 12.86 29.64
CA VAL A 22 37.68 11.41 29.66
C VAL A 22 37.00 10.79 28.45
N LYS A 23 37.77 10.06 27.64
CA LYS A 23 37.27 9.26 26.51
C LYS A 23 37.66 7.80 26.73
N ASN A 24 36.67 6.90 26.74
CA ASN A 24 36.85 5.47 26.97
C ASN A 24 37.64 5.15 28.27
N GLY A 25 37.37 5.87 29.35
CA GLY A 25 38.05 5.69 30.64
C GLY A 25 39.47 6.24 30.73
N ILE A 26 39.95 6.93 29.69
CA ILE A 26 41.28 7.57 29.65
C ILE A 26 41.11 9.09 29.68
N ILE A 27 41.84 9.77 30.56
CA ILE A 27 41.94 11.23 30.56
C ILE A 27 42.73 11.63 29.31
N VAL A 28 42.07 12.33 28.38
CA VAL A 28 42.68 12.81 27.13
C VAL A 28 43.08 14.29 27.20
N SER A 29 42.51 15.05 28.14
CA SER A 29 42.95 16.43 28.43
C SER A 29 42.57 16.86 29.85
N ALA A 30 43.29 17.87 30.35
CA ALA A 30 43.07 18.51 31.65
C ALA A 30 43.11 20.03 31.48
N TYR A 31 42.19 20.74 32.13
CA TYR A 31 42.07 22.20 32.07
C TYR A 31 41.96 22.79 33.46
N GLU A 32 42.66 23.89 33.72
CA GLU A 32 42.63 24.62 34.98
C GLU A 32 41.51 25.69 34.95
N VAL A 33 40.62 25.67 35.94
CA VAL A 33 39.48 26.60 36.05
C VAL A 33 39.98 28.02 36.37
N GLY A 34 39.50 29.03 35.66
CA GLY A 34 39.90 30.44 35.83
C GLY A 34 41.21 30.86 35.14
N LYS A 35 41.87 29.93 34.43
CA LYS A 35 43.08 30.22 33.62
C LYS A 35 42.95 29.73 32.19
N ASN A 36 42.50 28.48 32.03
CA ASN A 36 42.28 27.86 30.72
C ASN A 36 40.79 27.80 30.37
N VAL A 37 39.93 28.02 31.35
CA VAL A 37 38.48 27.88 31.28
C VAL A 37 37.84 29.01 32.06
N ASP A 38 37.41 30.05 31.36
CA ASP A 38 36.60 31.11 31.96
C ASP A 38 35.10 30.89 31.72
N ASN A 39 34.72 30.13 30.67
CA ASN A 39 33.34 29.76 30.36
C ASN A 39 33.29 28.42 29.60
N ILE A 40 33.26 27.27 30.29
CA ILE A 40 32.74 26.03 29.68
C ILE A 40 31.23 26.09 29.78
N THR A 41 30.56 26.17 28.63
CA THR A 41 29.11 25.99 28.55
C THR A 41 28.86 24.56 28.07
N PHE A 42 28.35 23.71 28.95
CA PHE A 42 27.76 22.45 28.50
C PHE A 42 26.34 22.76 28.01
N GLU A 43 26.05 22.44 26.76
CA GLU A 43 24.67 22.45 26.30
C GLU A 43 23.85 21.51 27.20
N LYS A 44 22.89 22.08 27.93
CA LYS A 44 22.03 21.31 28.82
C LYS A 44 21.15 20.42 27.95
N LYS A 45 21.51 19.14 27.86
CA LYS A 45 20.70 18.15 27.15
C LYS A 45 19.31 18.05 27.79
N VAL A 46 18.26 18.06 26.98
CA VAL A 46 16.90 17.77 27.47
C VAL A 46 16.90 16.33 27.92
N LYS A 47 16.88 16.11 29.23
CA LYS A 47 16.80 14.78 29.81
C LYS A 47 15.36 14.31 29.75
N LEU A 48 15.11 13.26 28.99
CA LEU A 48 13.83 12.57 28.92
C LEU A 48 13.93 11.28 29.74
N ASP A 49 12.86 10.94 30.45
CA ASP A 49 12.77 9.68 31.18
C ASP A 49 12.09 8.63 30.29
N GLY A 50 12.78 7.52 30.05
CA GLY A 50 12.28 6.42 29.22
C GLY A 50 12.44 6.63 27.70
N ASN A 51 11.63 5.89 26.95
CA ASN A 51 11.56 5.92 25.48
C ASN A 51 10.45 6.87 25.07
N CYS A 52 10.77 8.12 24.75
CA CYS A 52 9.77 9.12 24.46
C CYS A 52 10.24 10.21 23.50
N VAL A 53 9.26 10.91 22.94
CA VAL A 53 9.42 12.14 22.16
C VAL A 53 8.79 13.28 22.95
N LYS A 54 9.44 14.44 22.96
CA LYS A 54 8.91 15.67 23.53
C LYS A 54 8.68 16.71 22.44
N ILE A 55 7.44 17.19 22.33
CA ILE A 55 6.99 18.23 21.41
C ILE A 55 6.33 19.34 22.22
N GLY A 56 6.98 20.50 22.29
CA GLY A 56 6.58 21.57 23.21
C GLY A 56 6.58 21.06 24.65
N ASP A 57 5.41 21.07 25.29
CA ASP A 57 5.22 20.56 26.65
C ASP A 57 4.78 19.09 26.71
N GLU A 58 4.34 18.50 25.58
CA GLU A 58 3.86 17.12 25.52
C GLU A 58 5.03 16.14 25.56
N VAL A 59 4.92 15.09 26.37
CA VAL A 59 5.85 13.96 26.41
C VAL A 59 5.10 12.70 26.02
N ILE A 60 5.56 12.05 24.96
CA ILE A 60 4.85 10.96 24.29
C ILE A 60 5.71 9.70 24.35
N GLU A 61 5.20 8.66 25.01
CA GLU A 61 5.87 7.36 25.09
C GLU A 61 5.86 6.65 23.73
N MET A 62 7.03 6.13 23.32
CA MET A 62 7.21 5.34 22.11
C MET A 62 7.30 3.85 22.46
N LYS A 63 6.40 3.06 21.90
CA LYS A 63 6.18 1.66 22.25
C LYS A 63 6.71 0.65 21.24
N SER A 64 6.89 1.07 19.99
CA SER A 64 7.53 0.26 18.95
C SER A 64 8.66 1.04 18.30
N ALA A 65 9.73 0.33 17.93
CA ALA A 65 10.80 0.83 17.09
C ALA A 65 11.02 -0.11 15.91
N LEU A 66 11.11 0.46 14.71
CA LEU A 66 11.36 -0.24 13.46
C LEU A 66 12.50 0.43 12.70
N ILE A 67 13.40 -0.37 12.12
CA ILE A 67 14.43 0.11 11.20
C ILE A 67 14.25 -0.50 9.81
N THR A 68 14.57 0.28 8.79
CA THR A 68 14.60 -0.18 7.39
C THR A 68 15.56 0.69 6.59
N THR A 69 15.72 0.40 5.30
CA THR A 69 16.50 1.20 4.37
C THR A 69 15.60 1.68 3.25
N VAL A 70 15.55 2.99 2.99
CA VAL A 70 14.76 3.59 1.90
C VAL A 70 15.67 4.48 1.09
N ASN A 71 15.79 4.25 -0.22
CA ASN A 71 16.64 5.04 -1.12
C ASN A 71 18.08 5.22 -0.59
N ASN A 72 18.69 4.14 -0.07
CA ASN A 72 20.01 4.11 0.58
C ASN A 72 20.15 4.89 1.90
N TYR A 73 19.08 5.49 2.44
CA TYR A 73 19.07 6.07 3.77
C TYR A 73 18.68 5.02 4.81
N LYS A 74 19.33 5.04 5.97
CA LYS A 74 18.86 4.30 7.13
C LYS A 74 17.71 5.06 7.77
N CYS A 75 16.58 4.39 7.90
CA CYS A 75 15.36 4.94 8.47
C CYS A 75 15.05 4.27 9.81
N VAL A 76 14.77 5.09 10.81
CA VAL A 76 14.27 4.68 12.13
C VAL A 76 12.84 5.21 12.27
N TYR A 77 11.92 4.37 12.72
CA TYR A 77 10.54 4.75 13.04
C TYR A 77 10.25 4.38 14.48
N LEU A 78 9.76 5.35 15.26
CA LEU A 78 9.24 5.12 16.62
C LEU A 78 7.75 5.45 16.64
N SER A 79 6.91 4.58 17.19
CA SER A 79 5.46 4.81 17.27
C SER A 79 4.90 4.59 18.66
N THR A 80 3.81 5.28 18.96
CA THR A 80 2.96 5.01 20.14
C THR A 80 2.21 3.69 20.06
N LEU A 81 2.13 3.05 18.89
CA LEU A 81 1.49 1.76 18.71
C LEU A 81 2.43 0.62 19.14
N GLU A 82 1.87 -0.45 19.70
CA GLU A 82 2.61 -1.63 20.16
C GLU A 82 2.78 -2.66 19.04
N GLY A 83 3.88 -3.42 19.06
CA GLY A 83 4.10 -4.60 18.21
C GLY A 83 4.18 -4.33 16.71
N CYS A 84 4.51 -3.10 16.30
CA CYS A 84 4.55 -2.76 14.88
C CYS A 84 5.82 -3.29 14.19
N THR A 85 5.65 -4.04 13.10
CA THR A 85 6.73 -4.68 12.34
C THR A 85 6.87 -4.17 10.90
N THR A 86 6.00 -3.25 10.47
CA THR A 86 6.03 -2.61 9.14
C THR A 86 5.75 -1.11 9.26
N VAL A 87 6.21 -0.32 8.29
CA VAL A 87 5.96 1.13 8.25
C VAL A 87 4.44 1.42 8.15
N ASP A 88 3.71 0.65 7.34
CA ASP A 88 2.25 0.79 7.24
C ASP A 88 1.53 0.56 8.57
N ALA A 89 1.98 -0.40 9.39
CA ALA A 89 1.42 -0.60 10.72
C ALA A 89 1.63 0.61 11.63
N MET A 90 2.80 1.24 11.56
CA MET A 90 3.14 2.46 12.30
C MET A 90 2.30 3.67 11.87
N LEU A 91 1.87 3.71 10.59
CA LEU A 91 1.05 4.77 10.00
C LEU A 91 -0.47 4.55 10.18
N LYS A 92 -0.90 3.51 10.91
CA LYS A 92 -2.34 3.26 11.15
C LYS A 92 -2.98 4.27 12.11
N GLY A 93 -2.22 4.94 12.96
CA GLY A 93 -2.71 5.97 13.88
C GLY A 93 -1.70 6.31 14.96
N GLY A 94 -2.12 7.10 15.94
CA GLY A 94 -1.26 7.56 17.04
C GLY A 94 -0.21 8.58 16.59
N LYS A 95 0.98 8.51 17.18
CA LYS A 95 2.08 9.45 16.93
C LYS A 95 3.33 8.70 16.47
N LEU A 96 4.06 9.33 15.56
CA LEU A 96 5.21 8.74 14.86
C LEU A 96 6.41 9.70 14.90
N LEU A 97 7.58 9.19 15.27
CA LEU A 97 8.86 9.80 14.96
C LEU A 97 9.51 9.05 13.81
N GLN A 98 9.93 9.76 12.78
CA GLN A 98 10.75 9.24 11.70
C GLN A 98 12.12 9.91 11.74
N VAL A 99 13.19 9.12 11.67
CA VAL A 99 14.54 9.59 11.37
C VAL A 99 14.99 8.96 10.07
N ALA A 100 15.50 9.76 9.15
CA ALA A 100 16.21 9.29 7.96
C ALA A 100 17.63 9.90 8.00
N LEU A 101 18.65 9.07 7.82
CA LEU A 101 20.04 9.54 7.77
C LEU A 101 20.89 8.73 6.80
N THR A 102 21.91 9.36 6.23
CA THR A 102 22.94 8.66 5.45
C THR A 102 23.62 7.62 6.35
N PRO A 103 23.84 6.36 5.89
CA PRO A 103 24.41 5.31 6.74
C PRO A 103 25.77 5.66 7.36
N ALA A 104 26.57 6.47 6.69
CA ALA A 104 27.87 6.95 7.18
C ALA A 104 27.77 7.84 8.43
N LEU A 105 26.58 8.34 8.77
CA LEU A 105 26.33 9.18 9.96
C LEU A 105 25.95 8.38 11.21
N LEU A 106 25.73 7.07 11.09
CA LEU A 106 25.47 6.21 12.25
C LEU A 106 26.65 6.23 13.23
N ASP A 107 26.34 6.10 14.51
CA ASP A 107 27.29 6.08 15.63
C ASP A 107 28.10 7.38 15.82
N LYS A 108 27.74 8.45 15.10
CA LYS A 108 28.31 9.79 15.27
C LYS A 108 27.38 10.68 16.09
N GLU A 109 27.95 11.60 16.86
CA GLU A 109 27.19 12.72 17.43
C GLU A 109 27.16 13.83 16.37
N LEU A 110 25.99 14.11 15.83
CA LEU A 110 25.79 15.16 14.84
C LEU A 110 25.41 16.44 15.59
N THR A 111 26.18 17.51 15.39
CA THR A 111 25.85 18.83 15.93
C THR A 111 25.34 19.72 14.80
N PHE A 112 24.13 20.26 14.92
CA PHE A 112 23.45 20.93 13.79
C PHE A 112 24.23 22.14 13.27
N SER A 113 24.79 22.94 14.17
CA SER A 113 25.56 24.15 13.84
C SER A 113 26.89 23.89 13.14
N THR A 114 27.48 22.71 13.33
CA THR A 114 28.77 22.34 12.72
C THR A 114 28.63 21.26 11.64
N PHE A 115 27.42 20.77 11.39
CA PHE A 115 27.18 19.66 10.44
C PHE A 115 27.84 19.88 9.08
N LYS A 116 27.65 21.06 8.47
CA LYS A 116 28.24 21.38 7.15
C LYS A 116 29.77 21.49 7.14
N ASN A 117 30.39 21.65 8.31
CA ASN A 117 31.84 21.73 8.45
C ASN A 117 32.47 20.36 8.76
N GLU A 118 31.71 19.46 9.38
CA GLU A 118 32.18 18.13 9.82
C GLU A 118 31.87 17.01 8.83
N PHE A 119 30.85 17.22 7.98
CA PHE A 119 30.28 16.22 7.09
C PHE A 119 30.13 16.76 5.66
N ASP A 120 30.10 15.84 4.70
CA ASP A 120 29.90 16.16 3.29
C ASP A 120 28.44 16.53 3.06
N ALA A 121 28.10 17.81 3.23
CA ALA A 121 26.71 18.29 3.16
C ALA A 121 26.03 18.08 1.79
N ASP A 122 26.80 17.78 0.74
CA ASP A 122 26.26 17.49 -0.60
C ASP A 122 25.83 16.02 -0.74
N ASN A 123 26.41 15.10 0.06
CA ASN A 123 26.16 13.65 -0.02
C ASN A 123 25.63 13.03 1.30
N GLU A 124 25.78 13.73 2.42
CA GLU A 124 25.38 13.30 3.76
C GLU A 124 24.20 14.15 4.25
N PHE A 125 23.15 13.47 4.69
CA PHE A 125 21.88 14.10 5.04
C PHE A 125 21.30 13.44 6.30
N PHE A 126 20.58 14.25 7.10
CA PHE A 126 19.65 13.74 8.10
C PHE A 126 18.35 14.54 8.08
N GLN A 127 17.28 13.85 8.46
CA GLN A 127 15.96 14.42 8.74
C GLN A 127 15.36 13.70 9.95
N VAL A 128 14.75 14.47 10.84
CA VAL A 128 13.93 13.97 11.93
C VAL A 128 12.56 14.65 11.82
N ALA A 129 11.50 13.86 11.72
CA ALA A 129 10.13 14.34 11.60
C ALA A 129 9.26 13.69 12.67
N TYR A 130 8.43 14.49 13.32
CA TYR A 130 7.37 14.04 14.21
C TYR A 130 6.01 14.33 13.59
N THR A 131 5.17 13.29 13.53
CA THR A 131 3.84 13.34 12.94
C THR A 131 2.82 12.78 13.93
N ASP A 132 1.79 13.58 14.23
CA ASP A 132 0.54 13.08 14.78
C ASP A 132 -0.27 12.49 13.62
N VAL A 133 -0.26 11.16 13.51
CA VAL A 133 -0.85 10.42 12.39
C VAL A 133 -2.37 10.52 12.42
N ASP A 134 -2.97 10.62 13.62
CA ASP A 134 -4.41 10.74 13.77
C ASP A 134 -4.91 12.14 13.36
N GLU A 135 -4.11 13.18 13.58
CA GLU A 135 -4.42 14.53 13.13
C GLU A 135 -4.17 14.70 11.62
N ALA A 136 -3.05 14.19 11.11
CA ALA A 136 -2.72 14.24 9.69
C ALA A 136 -3.78 13.58 8.78
N LYS A 137 -4.56 12.62 9.31
CA LYS A 137 -5.67 11.98 8.58
C LYS A 137 -6.96 12.79 8.54
N LYS A 138 -7.09 13.78 9.43
CA LYS A 138 -8.31 14.60 9.58
C LYS A 138 -8.14 16.00 9.01
N ASN A 139 -6.91 16.47 8.95
CA ASN A 139 -6.56 17.83 8.56
C ASN A 139 -5.57 17.80 7.40
N ASP A 140 -6.04 18.17 6.20
CA ASP A 140 -5.23 18.21 4.99
C ASP A 140 -4.10 19.26 5.06
N ASP A 141 -4.22 20.25 5.96
CA ASP A 141 -3.23 21.32 6.18
C ASP A 141 -2.25 20.98 7.32
N TYR A 142 -2.24 19.75 7.83
CA TYR A 142 -1.35 19.34 8.92
C TYR A 142 0.12 19.31 8.45
N GLU A 143 0.99 20.04 9.15
CA GLU A 143 2.44 20.02 8.92
C GLU A 143 3.19 19.30 10.06
N PRO A 144 3.98 18.26 9.75
CA PRO A 144 4.84 17.59 10.73
C PRO A 144 5.93 18.51 11.30
N VAL A 145 6.23 18.38 12.60
CA VAL A 145 7.38 19.07 13.20
C VAL A 145 8.65 18.41 12.67
N THR A 146 9.44 19.15 11.90
CA THR A 146 10.58 18.59 11.17
C THR A 146 11.86 19.37 11.46
N VAL A 147 12.99 18.65 11.51
CA VAL A 147 14.33 19.24 11.47
C VAL A 147 15.17 18.48 10.44
N THR A 148 15.91 19.22 9.60
CA THR A 148 16.76 18.66 8.55
C THR A 148 18.15 19.25 8.61
N SER A 149 19.15 18.55 8.06
CA SER A 149 20.51 19.09 7.92
C SER A 149 20.58 20.38 7.10
N ALA A 150 19.62 20.58 6.18
CA ALA A 150 19.56 21.75 5.29
C ALA A 150 18.97 22.99 5.98
N ASP A 151 17.85 22.83 6.71
CA ASP A 151 16.97 23.95 7.08
C ASP A 151 16.72 24.10 8.59
N TRP A 152 17.43 23.35 9.45
CA TRP A 152 17.28 23.47 10.90
C TRP A 152 17.40 24.91 11.40
N SER A 153 18.29 25.71 10.80
CA SER A 153 18.59 27.08 11.25
C SER A 153 17.43 28.06 11.06
N THR A 154 16.39 27.69 10.33
CA THR A 154 15.17 28.49 10.18
C THR A 154 14.41 28.57 11.50
N TYR A 155 14.23 27.43 12.18
CA TYR A 155 13.40 27.29 13.38
C TYR A 155 14.21 27.11 14.67
N TYR A 156 15.46 26.63 14.55
CA TYR A 156 16.28 26.26 15.70
C TYR A 156 17.57 27.08 15.76
N THR A 157 18.09 27.30 16.98
CA THR A 157 19.39 27.94 17.21
C THR A 157 20.55 26.92 17.19
N GLY A 158 20.24 25.64 17.31
CA GLY A 158 21.20 24.55 17.34
C GLY A 158 20.52 23.23 17.72
N GLY A 159 21.32 22.23 18.05
CA GLY A 159 20.83 20.91 18.44
C GLY A 159 21.82 19.80 18.16
N SER A 160 21.47 18.59 18.59
CA SER A 160 22.21 17.38 18.29
C SER A 160 21.34 16.19 17.94
N LEU A 161 21.90 15.27 17.16
CA LEU A 161 21.31 13.98 16.81
C LEU A 161 22.38 12.91 16.93
N ASN A 162 22.08 11.82 17.62
CA ASN A 162 22.88 10.61 17.66
C ASN A 162 21.97 9.40 17.45
N VAL A 163 22.35 8.54 16.52
CA VAL A 163 21.64 7.30 16.21
C VAL A 163 22.66 6.18 16.12
N SER A 164 22.47 5.16 16.95
CA SER A 164 23.28 3.95 17.00
C SER A 164 22.38 2.73 16.91
N ILE A 165 22.75 1.79 16.05
CA ILE A 165 22.03 0.55 15.82
C ILE A 165 23.01 -0.59 16.01
N SER A 166 22.72 -1.50 16.93
CA SER A 166 23.53 -2.69 17.19
C SER A 166 22.63 -3.90 17.34
N GLU A 167 22.73 -4.85 16.41
CA GLU A 167 21.91 -6.07 16.38
C GLU A 167 20.41 -5.74 16.49
N ASP A 168 19.80 -6.01 17.64
CA ASP A 168 18.38 -5.83 17.96
C ASP A 168 18.12 -4.60 18.85
N LYS A 169 19.10 -3.71 18.99
CA LYS A 169 19.03 -2.55 19.87
C LYS A 169 19.22 -1.24 19.11
N LEU A 170 18.35 -0.28 19.42
CA LEU A 170 18.44 1.11 18.97
C LEU A 170 18.77 2.01 20.16
N SER A 171 19.74 2.90 19.96
CA SER A 171 19.98 4.07 20.79
C SER A 171 19.80 5.32 19.94
N LEU A 172 18.87 6.18 20.32
CA LEU A 172 18.57 7.43 19.67
C LEU A 172 18.51 8.54 20.73
N HIS A 173 19.23 9.62 20.48
CA HIS A 173 19.12 10.85 21.23
C HIS A 173 19.06 12.01 20.26
N MET A 174 18.05 12.85 20.39
CA MET A 174 17.86 14.03 19.57
C MET A 174 17.38 15.19 20.43
N GLN A 175 17.90 16.38 20.15
CA GLN A 175 17.40 17.62 20.71
C GLN A 175 17.61 18.74 19.70
N ALA A 176 16.55 19.46 19.37
CA ALA A 176 16.61 20.72 18.65
C ALA A 176 16.32 21.87 19.63
N MET A 177 17.14 22.93 19.59
CA MET A 177 17.00 24.10 20.47
C MET A 177 16.16 25.15 19.76
N PRO A 178 14.89 25.38 20.15
CA PRO A 178 13.99 26.27 19.43
C PRO A 178 14.42 27.73 19.54
N LYS A 179 14.20 28.51 18.49
CA LYS A 179 14.16 29.97 18.58
C LYS A 179 12.96 30.41 19.43
N SER A 180 12.95 31.69 19.82
CA SER A 180 11.81 32.25 20.57
C SER A 180 10.51 32.10 19.76
N GLY A 181 9.50 31.46 20.34
CA GLY A 181 8.21 31.18 19.71
C GLY A 181 8.13 29.83 18.97
N GLU A 182 9.25 29.13 18.81
CA GLU A 182 9.31 27.84 18.12
C GLU A 182 9.12 26.66 19.09
N VAL A 183 8.69 25.52 18.53
CA VAL A 183 8.34 24.32 19.30
C VAL A 183 9.61 23.58 19.74
N LEU A 184 9.69 23.22 21.03
CA LEU A 184 10.74 22.32 21.52
C LEU A 184 10.57 20.94 20.88
N PHE A 185 11.64 20.39 20.30
CA PHE A 185 11.64 19.05 19.74
C PHE A 185 12.81 18.25 20.31
N ALA A 186 12.53 17.21 21.08
CA ALA A 186 13.53 16.28 21.60
C ALA A 186 13.02 14.84 21.52
N ALA A 187 13.92 13.87 21.41
CA ALA A 187 13.58 12.47 21.44
C ALA A 187 14.69 11.65 22.12
N GLN A 188 14.27 10.61 22.85
CA GLN A 188 15.16 9.64 23.46
C GLN A 188 14.57 8.25 23.30
N TYR A 189 15.38 7.32 22.82
CA TYR A 189 15.04 5.91 22.76
C TYR A 189 16.28 5.06 23.06
N ASN A 190 16.13 4.09 23.94
CA ASN A 190 17.17 3.11 24.23
C ASN A 190 16.49 1.77 24.53
N GLY A 191 16.37 0.92 23.52
CA GLY A 191 15.58 -0.29 23.65
C GLY A 191 15.67 -1.20 22.43
N ALA A 192 14.87 -2.27 22.47
CA ALA A 192 14.75 -3.22 21.37
C ALA A 192 14.26 -2.52 20.09
N VAL A 193 14.69 -3.01 18.94
CA VAL A 193 14.26 -2.52 17.64
C VAL A 193 13.98 -3.70 16.71
N THR A 194 12.95 -3.58 15.89
CA THR A 194 12.63 -4.56 14.86
C THR A 194 13.26 -4.13 13.55
N GLU A 195 14.00 -4.99 12.87
CA GLU A 195 14.35 -4.75 11.47
C GLU A 195 13.19 -5.17 10.57
N MET A 196 12.75 -4.27 9.70
CA MET A 196 11.71 -4.54 8.73
C MET A 196 12.20 -5.63 7.78
N LYS A 197 11.52 -6.77 7.78
CA LYS A 197 11.76 -7.82 6.79
C LYS A 197 11.26 -7.32 5.44
N GLU A 198 12.11 -7.40 4.41
CA GLU A 198 11.63 -7.21 3.04
C GLU A 198 10.54 -8.23 2.74
N ASN A 199 9.50 -7.80 2.02
CA ASN A 199 8.51 -8.73 1.50
C ASN A 199 9.22 -9.65 0.48
N PRO A 200 9.30 -10.98 0.73
CA PRO A 200 9.93 -11.89 -0.21
C PRO A 200 9.14 -11.94 -1.53
N ASN A 201 7.85 -11.62 -1.50
CA ASN A 201 6.95 -11.68 -2.65
C ASN A 201 7.11 -10.42 -3.49
N HIS A 202 7.57 -10.60 -4.73
CA HIS A 202 7.91 -9.49 -5.59
C HIS A 202 7.75 -9.82 -7.07
N PHE A 203 7.74 -8.76 -7.85
CA PHE A 203 7.68 -8.79 -9.29
C PHE A 203 8.68 -7.77 -9.81
N THR A 204 9.76 -8.22 -10.43
CA THR A 204 10.83 -7.36 -10.93
C THR A 204 10.87 -7.45 -12.45
N VAL A 205 10.85 -6.31 -13.13
CA VAL A 205 11.00 -6.21 -14.58
C VAL A 205 12.14 -5.25 -14.88
N ASP A 206 13.09 -5.67 -15.70
CA ASP A 206 14.23 -4.84 -16.14
C ASP A 206 14.98 -4.19 -14.95
N GLY A 207 15.18 -4.96 -13.88
CA GLY A 207 15.83 -4.51 -12.64
C GLY A 207 14.96 -3.64 -11.71
N LYS A 208 13.75 -3.24 -12.14
CA LYS A 208 12.83 -2.48 -11.31
C LYS A 208 11.92 -3.41 -10.52
N ARG A 209 12.15 -3.46 -9.20
CA ARG A 209 11.42 -4.29 -8.24
C ARG A 209 10.08 -3.64 -7.86
N TYR A 210 9.03 -4.44 -7.88
CA TYR A 210 7.71 -4.11 -7.35
C TYR A 210 7.30 -5.15 -6.31
N GLU A 211 6.47 -4.75 -5.36
CA GLU A 211 5.81 -5.69 -4.46
C GLU A 211 4.76 -6.51 -5.21
N MET A 212 4.67 -7.82 -4.92
CA MET A 212 3.60 -8.66 -5.44
C MET A 212 2.29 -8.31 -4.72
N ARG A 213 1.25 -7.90 -5.47
CA ARG A 213 0.00 -7.40 -4.87
C ARG A 213 -1.20 -8.30 -5.10
N ALA A 214 -1.27 -8.98 -6.24
CA ALA A 214 -2.36 -9.90 -6.52
C ALA A 214 -1.86 -11.15 -7.26
N VAL A 215 -2.39 -12.31 -6.85
CA VAL A 215 -2.16 -13.59 -7.50
C VAL A 215 -3.50 -14.30 -7.66
N PHE A 216 -3.80 -14.77 -8.86
CA PHE A 216 -5.00 -15.56 -9.16
C PHE A 216 -4.61 -16.94 -9.68
N ALA A 217 -5.44 -17.95 -9.42
CA ALA A 217 -5.28 -19.31 -9.92
C ALA A 217 -6.54 -19.78 -10.66
N GLU A 218 -6.36 -20.22 -11.90
CA GLU A 218 -7.38 -20.85 -12.72
C GLU A 218 -7.07 -22.34 -12.85
N LYS A 219 -7.88 -23.18 -12.20
CA LYS A 219 -7.72 -24.63 -12.27
C LYS A 219 -8.06 -25.14 -13.68
N LYS A 220 -7.17 -25.95 -14.25
CA LYS A 220 -7.36 -26.67 -15.51
C LYS A 220 -7.35 -28.18 -15.24
N ASN A 221 -7.71 -28.96 -16.26
CA ASN A 221 -7.75 -30.42 -16.12
C ASN A 221 -6.35 -31.04 -15.89
N ASP A 222 -5.30 -30.44 -16.46
CA ASP A 222 -3.92 -30.97 -16.42
C ASP A 222 -2.94 -30.10 -15.62
N GLY A 223 -3.40 -29.01 -15.01
CA GLY A 223 -2.55 -28.05 -14.30
C GLY A 223 -3.29 -26.81 -13.83
N ILE A 224 -2.56 -25.73 -13.60
CA ILE A 224 -3.11 -24.45 -13.12
C ILE A 224 -2.49 -23.32 -13.93
N ASN A 225 -3.31 -22.34 -14.34
CA ASN A 225 -2.80 -21.03 -14.76
C ASN A 225 -2.72 -20.12 -13.54
N PHE A 226 -1.53 -19.64 -13.22
CA PHE A 226 -1.31 -18.59 -12.24
C PHE A 226 -1.23 -17.24 -12.95
N TYR A 227 -1.91 -16.23 -12.41
CA TYR A 227 -1.81 -14.85 -12.87
C TYR A 227 -1.17 -14.04 -11.75
N LEU A 228 0.06 -13.55 -11.96
CA LEU A 228 0.82 -12.82 -10.94
C LEU A 228 1.00 -11.37 -11.39
N THR A 229 0.72 -10.41 -10.50
CA THR A 229 0.83 -8.99 -10.84
C THR A 229 1.25 -8.13 -9.63
N PRO A 230 2.05 -7.08 -9.86
CA PRO A 230 2.25 -6.01 -8.88
C PRO A 230 1.08 -5.02 -8.84
N GLY A 231 0.03 -5.22 -9.64
CA GLY A 231 -1.16 -4.39 -9.66
C GLY A 231 -2.04 -4.61 -8.43
N ASN A 232 -2.57 -3.52 -7.88
CA ASN A 232 -3.47 -3.54 -6.74
C ASN A 232 -4.91 -3.78 -7.20
N ILE A 233 -5.22 -5.02 -7.58
CA ILE A 233 -6.53 -5.41 -8.12
C ILE A 233 -7.18 -6.48 -7.26
N ASP A 234 -8.51 -6.43 -7.20
CA ASP A 234 -9.27 -7.42 -6.45
C ASP A 234 -9.80 -8.56 -7.31
N ASN A 235 -10.00 -8.31 -8.61
CA ASN A 235 -10.59 -9.25 -9.56
C ASN A 235 -9.73 -9.43 -10.81
N ALA A 236 -9.78 -10.63 -11.41
CA ALA A 236 -8.95 -10.96 -12.56
C ALA A 236 -9.35 -10.22 -13.85
N ASN A 237 -10.57 -9.70 -13.95
CA ASN A 237 -10.99 -8.85 -15.08
C ASN A 237 -10.28 -7.48 -15.12
N GLU A 238 -9.60 -7.08 -14.04
CA GLU A 238 -8.83 -5.85 -13.96
C GLU A 238 -7.36 -6.04 -14.39
N LEU A 239 -6.94 -7.26 -14.75
CA LEU A 239 -5.55 -7.54 -15.16
C LEU A 239 -5.08 -6.67 -16.34
N THR A 240 -5.98 -6.31 -17.25
CA THR A 240 -5.70 -5.41 -18.38
C THR A 240 -5.42 -3.96 -17.95
N ASN A 241 -5.84 -3.57 -16.75
CA ASN A 241 -5.55 -2.24 -16.17
C ASN A 241 -4.23 -2.21 -15.40
N CYS A 242 -3.60 -3.37 -15.16
CA CYS A 242 -2.31 -3.45 -14.49
C CYS A 242 -1.16 -3.05 -15.42
N TYR A 243 -0.08 -2.50 -14.88
CA TYR A 243 1.11 -2.19 -15.69
C TYR A 243 1.78 -3.44 -16.26
N TYR A 244 1.89 -4.48 -15.45
CA TYR A 244 2.46 -5.77 -15.81
C TYR A 244 1.64 -6.91 -15.21
N TYR A 245 1.60 -8.05 -15.88
CA TYR A 245 1.26 -9.31 -15.24
C TYR A 245 1.89 -10.49 -15.99
N VAL A 246 1.97 -11.63 -15.32
CA VAL A 246 2.37 -12.92 -15.91
C VAL A 246 1.21 -13.87 -15.82
N ARG A 247 0.89 -14.57 -16.92
CA ARG A 247 0.15 -15.85 -16.90
C ARG A 247 1.18 -16.97 -16.98
N LEU A 248 1.18 -17.86 -16.01
CA LEU A 248 2.03 -19.05 -15.97
C LEU A 248 1.17 -20.30 -15.86
N PHE A 249 1.17 -21.13 -16.90
CA PHE A 249 0.66 -22.50 -16.83
C PHE A 249 1.77 -23.47 -16.42
N VAL A 250 1.50 -24.29 -15.40
CA VAL A 250 2.33 -25.45 -15.04
C VAL A 250 1.44 -26.69 -14.90
N PRO A 251 1.84 -27.85 -15.42
CA PRO A 251 1.14 -29.11 -15.18
C PRO A 251 1.23 -29.54 -13.71
N GLN A 252 0.19 -30.19 -13.18
CA GLN A 252 0.18 -30.64 -11.78
C GLN A 252 1.40 -31.52 -11.43
N SER A 253 1.84 -32.36 -12.37
CA SER A 253 3.00 -33.26 -12.21
C SER A 253 4.34 -32.54 -12.08
N SER A 254 4.39 -31.23 -12.36
CA SER A 254 5.57 -30.37 -12.28
C SER A 254 5.48 -29.33 -11.16
N MET A 255 4.45 -29.41 -10.30
CA MET A 255 4.25 -28.53 -9.14
C MET A 255 4.87 -29.10 -7.84
N ASP A 256 6.03 -29.73 -7.94
CA ASP A 256 6.74 -30.34 -6.80
C ASP A 256 7.97 -29.53 -6.35
N GLY A 257 8.08 -28.28 -6.83
CA GLY A 257 9.17 -27.37 -6.51
C GLY A 257 10.46 -27.59 -7.30
N ARG A 258 10.51 -28.60 -8.19
CA ARG A 258 11.67 -28.81 -9.04
C ARG A 258 11.91 -27.58 -9.94
N VAL A 259 13.17 -27.34 -10.27
CA VAL A 259 13.55 -26.26 -11.18
C VAL A 259 13.41 -26.73 -12.63
N LEU A 260 12.54 -26.06 -13.38
CA LEU A 260 12.36 -26.24 -14.82
C LEU A 260 13.25 -25.24 -15.54
N SER A 261 14.02 -25.71 -16.52
CA SER A 261 14.75 -24.81 -17.42
C SER A 261 13.80 -24.26 -18.49
N VAL A 262 13.88 -22.96 -18.76
CA VAL A 262 13.13 -22.31 -19.86
C VAL A 262 13.47 -22.95 -21.22
N GLN A 263 14.71 -23.40 -21.41
CA GLN A 263 15.15 -24.10 -22.62
C GLN A 263 15.04 -25.62 -22.52
N GLY A 264 14.47 -26.12 -21.43
CA GLY A 264 14.27 -27.54 -21.19
C GLY A 264 13.09 -28.13 -21.97
N ASN A 265 12.90 -29.44 -21.78
CA ASN A 265 11.86 -30.21 -22.46
C ASN A 265 10.59 -30.40 -21.60
N GLN A 266 10.54 -29.81 -20.40
CA GLN A 266 9.40 -29.89 -19.50
C GLN A 266 8.28 -28.94 -19.95
N LYS A 267 7.02 -29.37 -19.82
CA LYS A 267 5.85 -28.59 -20.26
C LYS A 267 5.59 -27.43 -19.30
N TYR A 268 5.49 -26.23 -19.85
CA TYR A 268 5.01 -25.01 -19.21
C TYR A 268 4.54 -24.05 -20.33
N GLU A 269 3.73 -23.05 -19.97
CA GLU A 269 3.44 -21.90 -20.84
C GLU A 269 3.56 -20.64 -19.99
N LEU A 270 4.34 -19.67 -20.42
CA LEU A 270 4.47 -18.38 -19.76
C LEU A 270 4.14 -17.28 -20.76
N THR A 271 3.18 -16.44 -20.39
CA THR A 271 2.84 -15.21 -21.07
C THR A 271 3.16 -14.04 -20.16
N PHE A 272 4.05 -13.16 -20.59
CA PHE A 272 4.28 -11.88 -19.94
C PHE A 272 3.54 -10.78 -20.69
N VAL A 273 2.83 -9.94 -19.96
CA VAL A 273 2.06 -8.82 -20.51
C VAL A 273 2.59 -7.51 -19.94
N ASP A 274 2.89 -6.58 -20.85
CA ASP A 274 3.34 -5.22 -20.58
C ASP A 274 2.37 -4.23 -21.21
N ASN A 275 1.58 -3.59 -20.35
CA ASN A 275 0.56 -2.62 -20.77
C ASN A 275 1.07 -1.17 -20.77
N VAL A 276 2.34 -0.92 -20.42
CA VAL A 276 2.86 0.45 -20.21
C VAL A 276 3.94 0.89 -21.17
N THR A 277 4.74 -0.04 -21.70
CA THR A 277 5.85 0.34 -22.59
C THR A 277 5.34 0.96 -23.89
N ASP A 278 4.19 0.51 -24.39
CA ASP A 278 3.42 1.18 -25.44
C ASP A 278 1.94 1.17 -25.07
N VAL A 279 1.44 2.32 -24.58
CA VAL A 279 0.05 2.48 -24.12
C VAL A 279 -0.99 2.26 -25.21
N ASN A 280 -0.60 2.31 -26.49
CA ASN A 280 -1.50 2.06 -27.60
C ASN A 280 -1.46 0.58 -28.04
N ASN A 281 -0.39 -0.14 -27.72
CA ASN A 281 -0.17 -1.53 -28.11
C ASN A 281 0.47 -2.33 -26.96
N ALA A 282 -0.36 -2.92 -26.11
CA ALA A 282 0.12 -3.83 -25.08
C ALA A 282 1.03 -4.91 -25.68
N GLN A 283 2.19 -5.11 -25.07
CA GLN A 283 3.15 -6.12 -25.51
C GLN A 283 2.88 -7.43 -24.79
N THR A 284 2.59 -8.47 -25.57
CA THR A 284 2.46 -9.83 -25.08
C THR A 284 3.66 -10.64 -25.56
N ILE A 285 4.36 -11.28 -24.62
CA ILE A 285 5.50 -12.14 -24.90
C ILE A 285 5.18 -13.53 -24.38
N ASP A 286 5.05 -14.48 -25.31
CA ASP A 286 4.81 -15.89 -25.00
C ASP A 286 6.12 -16.68 -25.11
N ILE A 287 6.42 -17.47 -24.08
CA ILE A 287 7.45 -18.50 -24.11
C ILE A 287 6.83 -19.81 -23.63
N SER A 288 7.14 -20.89 -24.34
CA SER A 288 6.73 -22.23 -23.97
C SER A 288 7.79 -23.24 -24.35
N ASN A 289 7.62 -24.47 -23.88
CA ASN A 289 8.42 -25.59 -24.37
C ASN A 289 8.42 -25.63 -25.91
N GLY A 290 9.61 -25.74 -26.51
CA GLY A 290 9.82 -25.77 -27.95
C GLY A 290 9.65 -24.43 -28.69
N ALA A 291 9.20 -23.38 -28.01
CA ALA A 291 8.97 -22.04 -28.56
C ALA A 291 9.43 -20.94 -27.58
N SER A 292 10.60 -21.12 -26.95
CA SER A 292 11.15 -20.19 -25.96
C SER A 292 12.00 -19.06 -26.56
N ALA A 293 12.10 -18.96 -27.89
CA ALA A 293 12.95 -17.99 -28.60
C ALA A 293 14.37 -17.92 -28.00
N SER A 294 14.87 -16.72 -27.69
CA SER A 294 16.16 -16.49 -27.02
C SER A 294 16.10 -16.55 -25.50
N ALA A 295 14.92 -16.76 -24.90
CA ALA A 295 14.75 -16.69 -23.46
C ALA A 295 15.51 -17.81 -22.75
N THR A 296 16.12 -17.45 -21.62
CA THR A 296 16.84 -18.36 -20.74
C THR A 296 16.36 -18.18 -19.31
N GLY A 297 16.70 -19.11 -18.42
CA GLY A 297 16.38 -19.00 -17.00
C GLY A 297 15.58 -20.18 -16.48
N THR A 298 14.86 -19.95 -15.38
CA THR A 298 14.23 -21.01 -14.59
C THR A 298 12.82 -20.67 -14.14
N ILE A 299 12.01 -21.73 -14.01
CA ILE A 299 10.65 -21.70 -13.48
C ILE A 299 10.56 -22.79 -12.40
N SER A 300 9.98 -22.48 -11.24
CA SER A 300 9.67 -23.47 -10.20
C SER A 300 8.31 -23.15 -9.59
N VAL A 301 7.48 -24.19 -9.44
CA VAL A 301 6.19 -24.12 -8.74
C VAL A 301 6.15 -25.27 -7.75
N LEU A 302 5.81 -24.98 -6.50
CA LEU A 302 5.55 -25.95 -5.45
C LEU A 302 4.12 -25.77 -4.95
N ASP A 303 3.30 -26.81 -5.06
CA ASP A 303 2.05 -26.94 -4.32
C ASP A 303 2.37 -27.40 -2.90
N ASN A 304 2.11 -26.55 -1.90
CA ASN A 304 2.44 -26.85 -0.51
C ASN A 304 1.41 -27.80 0.16
N GLY A 305 0.36 -28.21 -0.56
CA GLY A 305 -0.63 -29.18 -0.09
C GLY A 305 -1.70 -28.63 0.87
N ASN A 306 -1.66 -27.34 1.17
CA ASN A 306 -2.61 -26.63 2.05
C ASN A 306 -3.36 -25.49 1.31
N GLY A 307 -3.31 -25.49 -0.03
CA GLY A 307 -3.86 -24.43 -0.86
C GLY A 307 -2.94 -23.21 -1.01
N THR A 308 -1.72 -23.25 -0.44
CA THR A 308 -0.68 -22.27 -0.74
C THR A 308 0.29 -22.80 -1.79
N TYR A 309 0.94 -21.87 -2.48
CA TYR A 309 1.90 -22.15 -3.54
C TYR A 309 3.17 -21.33 -3.34
N THR A 310 4.30 -21.92 -3.71
CA THR A 310 5.57 -21.21 -3.88
C THR A 310 5.92 -21.17 -5.37
N ILE A 311 6.03 -19.97 -5.95
CA ILE A 311 6.29 -19.74 -7.38
C ILE A 311 7.54 -18.88 -7.51
N LYS A 312 8.50 -19.34 -8.31
CA LYS A 312 9.75 -18.63 -8.60
C LYS A 312 10.01 -18.62 -10.10
N LEU A 313 10.15 -17.44 -10.67
CA LEU A 313 10.51 -17.21 -12.07
C LEU A 313 11.76 -16.35 -12.09
N ASN A 314 12.77 -16.78 -12.85
CA ASN A 314 13.96 -15.98 -13.10
C ASN A 314 14.29 -16.14 -14.58
N ILE A 315 13.91 -15.15 -15.38
CA ILE A 315 13.92 -15.22 -16.84
C ILE A 315 14.77 -14.07 -17.38
N GLU A 316 15.69 -14.42 -18.28
CA GLU A 316 16.51 -13.47 -19.02
C GLU A 316 16.15 -13.53 -20.51
N LYS A 317 16.40 -12.42 -21.23
CA LYS A 317 16.20 -12.32 -22.68
C LYS A 317 14.75 -12.65 -23.09
N LEU A 318 13.80 -12.19 -22.28
CA LEU A 318 12.38 -12.46 -22.48
C LEU A 318 11.87 -11.66 -23.69
N GLY A 319 11.60 -12.38 -24.79
CA GLY A 319 11.11 -11.80 -26.04
C GLY A 319 12.22 -11.24 -26.94
N ASN A 320 11.84 -10.42 -27.93
CA ASN A 320 12.74 -9.96 -29.00
C ASN A 320 13.67 -8.79 -28.60
N LYS A 321 13.48 -8.20 -27.41
CA LYS A 321 14.45 -7.23 -26.84
C LYS A 321 15.48 -8.03 -26.05
N ALA A 322 16.73 -7.97 -26.49
CA ALA A 322 17.82 -8.80 -25.98
C ALA A 322 18.07 -8.70 -24.46
N ASP A 323 17.58 -7.63 -23.80
CA ASP A 323 17.91 -7.32 -22.40
C ASP A 323 16.72 -7.40 -21.43
N ARG A 324 15.54 -7.86 -21.87
CA ARG A 324 14.38 -7.91 -20.96
C ARG A 324 14.56 -9.01 -19.91
N THR A 325 14.42 -8.63 -18.64
CA THR A 325 14.53 -9.54 -17.49
C THR A 325 13.25 -9.56 -16.67
N LEU A 326 12.91 -10.73 -16.14
CA LEU A 326 11.75 -10.95 -15.29
C LEU A 326 12.15 -11.82 -14.11
N ASP A 327 11.99 -11.31 -12.90
CA ASP A 327 12.23 -12.05 -11.66
C ASP A 327 10.99 -11.93 -10.77
N VAL A 328 10.33 -13.05 -10.51
CA VAL A 328 9.05 -13.12 -9.79
C VAL A 328 9.16 -14.14 -8.70
N VAL A 329 8.80 -13.73 -7.48
CA VAL A 329 8.73 -14.62 -6.33
C VAL A 329 7.39 -14.44 -5.64
N TYR A 330 6.77 -15.56 -5.30
CA TYR A 330 5.58 -15.66 -4.48
C TYR A 330 5.76 -16.87 -3.56
N GLU A 331 6.07 -16.65 -2.29
CA GLU A 331 6.34 -17.67 -1.29
C GLU A 331 5.12 -17.92 -0.42
N GLU A 332 4.76 -19.20 -0.29
CA GLU A 332 3.71 -19.73 0.61
C GLU A 332 2.37 -18.97 0.58
N GLY A 333 2.01 -18.36 -0.55
CA GLY A 333 0.79 -17.56 -0.63
C GLY A 333 -0.41 -18.34 -1.15
N THR A 334 -1.63 -17.89 -0.81
CA THR A 334 -2.90 -18.44 -1.31
C THR A 334 -3.44 -17.57 -2.46
N PRO A 335 -3.35 -18.01 -3.72
CA PRO A 335 -3.96 -17.30 -4.84
C PRO A 335 -5.48 -17.16 -4.67
N LYS A 336 -6.03 -16.02 -5.09
CA LYS A 336 -7.47 -15.87 -5.30
C LYS A 336 -7.91 -16.77 -6.46
N GLU A 337 -9.18 -17.16 -6.50
CA GLU A 337 -9.73 -17.86 -7.67
C GLU A 337 -9.72 -16.91 -8.89
N TYR A 338 -9.23 -17.40 -10.03
CA TYR A 338 -9.39 -16.66 -11.28
C TYR A 338 -10.84 -16.78 -11.73
N THR A 339 -11.54 -15.66 -11.70
CA THR A 339 -12.90 -15.54 -12.21
C THR A 339 -13.06 -14.20 -12.91
N LEU A 340 -13.79 -14.21 -14.02
CA LEU A 340 -14.25 -13.01 -14.71
C LEU A 340 -15.69 -12.65 -14.31
N ALA A 341 -16.31 -13.46 -13.45
CA ALA A 341 -17.63 -13.16 -12.92
C ALA A 341 -17.56 -11.89 -12.08
N LEU A 342 -18.39 -10.91 -12.44
CA LEU A 342 -18.54 -9.70 -11.65
C LEU A 342 -19.33 -10.04 -10.37
N PRO A 343 -18.94 -9.48 -9.22
CA PRO A 343 -19.69 -9.69 -8.00
C PRO A 343 -21.09 -9.08 -8.13
N SER A 344 -22.10 -9.81 -7.65
CA SER A 344 -23.49 -9.31 -7.62
C SER A 344 -23.66 -8.30 -6.49
N VAL A 345 -23.31 -7.04 -6.75
CA VAL A 345 -23.29 -5.95 -5.77
C VAL A 345 -23.84 -4.65 -6.34
N TYR A 346 -24.22 -3.73 -5.46
CA TYR A 346 -24.39 -2.33 -5.81
C TYR A 346 -23.66 -1.41 -4.83
N SER A 347 -23.30 -0.20 -5.28
CA SER A 347 -22.72 0.85 -4.46
C SER A 347 -23.31 2.22 -4.84
N VAL A 348 -23.26 3.15 -3.89
CA VAL A 348 -23.76 4.51 -4.05
C VAL A 348 -22.65 5.49 -3.67
N ALA A 349 -22.28 6.36 -4.61
CA ALA A 349 -21.13 7.24 -4.51
C ALA A 349 -19.87 6.45 -4.10
N GLU A 350 -19.19 6.87 -3.03
CA GLU A 350 -18.03 6.19 -2.44
C GLU A 350 -18.43 5.26 -1.27
N GLY A 351 -19.72 4.91 -1.18
CA GLY A 351 -20.25 4.01 -0.19
C GLY A 351 -19.77 2.57 -0.39
N LYS A 352 -19.81 1.78 0.71
CA LYS A 352 -19.48 0.35 0.68
C LYS A 352 -20.42 -0.41 -0.25
N GLU A 353 -19.87 -1.42 -0.91
CA GLU A 353 -20.64 -2.35 -1.73
C GLU A 353 -21.63 -3.16 -0.88
N VAL A 354 -22.82 -3.39 -1.45
CA VAL A 354 -23.91 -4.16 -0.86
C VAL A 354 -24.17 -5.39 -1.73
N ASN A 355 -24.01 -6.57 -1.14
CA ASN A 355 -24.26 -7.85 -1.82
C ASN A 355 -25.74 -8.03 -2.14
N LEU A 356 -26.06 -8.27 -3.41
CA LEU A 356 -27.37 -8.67 -3.91
C LEU A 356 -27.47 -10.19 -3.88
N LYS A 357 -28.46 -10.72 -3.17
CA LYS A 357 -28.59 -12.16 -2.86
C LYS A 357 -29.86 -12.79 -3.41
N SER A 358 -30.79 -12.00 -3.95
CA SER A 358 -32.05 -12.51 -4.52
C SER A 358 -32.56 -11.60 -5.62
N ALA A 359 -33.19 -12.21 -6.61
CA ALA A 359 -33.82 -11.51 -7.72
C ALA A 359 -35.21 -12.10 -8.04
N VAL A 360 -36.15 -11.21 -8.35
CA VAL A 360 -37.48 -11.55 -8.86
C VAL A 360 -37.71 -10.79 -10.16
N LEU A 361 -38.29 -11.43 -11.15
CA LEU A 361 -38.61 -10.85 -12.46
C LEU A 361 -40.12 -10.91 -12.71
N THR A 362 -40.70 -9.79 -13.09
CA THR A 362 -42.09 -9.70 -13.58
C THR A 362 -42.11 -9.13 -14.99
N HIS A 363 -43.12 -9.50 -15.77
CA HIS A 363 -43.38 -8.92 -17.09
C HIS A 363 -44.77 -8.30 -17.12
N ASP A 364 -44.87 -7.07 -17.62
CA ASP A 364 -46.13 -6.39 -17.87
C ASP A 364 -46.34 -6.30 -19.39
N ASP A 365 -47.15 -7.22 -19.92
CA ASP A 365 -47.47 -7.31 -21.35
C ASP A 365 -48.13 -6.04 -21.90
N ALA A 366 -48.94 -5.35 -21.08
CA ALA A 366 -49.66 -4.16 -21.52
C ALA A 366 -48.73 -2.95 -21.64
N ALA A 367 -47.77 -2.83 -20.72
CA ALA A 367 -46.74 -1.79 -20.78
C ALA A 367 -45.57 -2.15 -21.71
N GLY A 368 -45.39 -3.44 -22.02
CA GLY A 368 -44.27 -3.98 -22.81
C GLY A 368 -42.94 -3.80 -22.10
N VAL A 369 -42.90 -4.12 -20.80
CA VAL A 369 -41.70 -3.97 -19.95
C VAL A 369 -41.49 -5.15 -19.03
N TYR A 370 -40.22 -5.52 -18.83
CA TYR A 370 -39.75 -6.36 -17.75
C TYR A 370 -39.32 -5.51 -16.56
N THR A 371 -39.57 -6.00 -15.35
CA THR A 371 -39.08 -5.39 -14.11
C THR A 371 -38.37 -6.44 -13.27
N VAL A 372 -37.11 -6.17 -12.94
CA VAL A 372 -36.30 -7.00 -12.04
C VAL A 372 -36.12 -6.30 -10.69
N TYR A 373 -36.44 -7.01 -9.62
CA TYR A 373 -36.30 -6.59 -8.24
C TYR A 373 -35.08 -7.29 -7.65
N LEU A 374 -34.11 -6.53 -7.15
CA LEU A 374 -32.87 -7.05 -6.58
C LEU A 374 -32.82 -6.71 -5.11
N SER A 375 -32.47 -7.69 -4.27
CA SER A 375 -32.40 -7.49 -2.82
C SER A 375 -31.14 -8.10 -2.19
N ALA A 376 -30.63 -7.44 -1.15
CA ALA A 376 -29.60 -7.94 -0.27
C ALA A 376 -30.07 -9.06 0.67
N LYS A 377 -31.38 -9.26 0.80
CA LYS A 377 -31.97 -10.39 1.51
C LYS A 377 -31.83 -11.65 0.67
N ALA A 378 -31.40 -12.75 1.32
CA ALA A 378 -31.29 -14.05 0.66
C ALA A 378 -32.63 -14.78 0.63
N GLY A 379 -32.85 -15.60 -0.40
CA GLY A 379 -34.00 -16.50 -0.51
C GLY A 379 -35.34 -15.84 -0.81
N VAL A 380 -35.37 -14.58 -1.27
CA VAL A 380 -36.63 -13.89 -1.61
C VAL A 380 -37.09 -14.29 -3.02
N THR A 381 -38.27 -14.90 -3.12
CA THR A 381 -38.80 -15.47 -4.38
C THR A 381 -40.19 -14.98 -4.75
N THR A 382 -40.76 -14.01 -4.01
CA THR A 382 -42.12 -13.50 -4.24
C THR A 382 -42.11 -11.99 -4.41
N LEU A 383 -43.08 -11.46 -5.16
CA LEU A 383 -43.20 -10.01 -5.37
C LEU A 383 -43.50 -9.26 -4.06
N ALA A 384 -44.35 -9.83 -3.19
CA ALA A 384 -44.65 -9.26 -1.89
C ALA A 384 -43.41 -9.22 -0.98
N GLY A 385 -42.56 -10.24 -1.04
CA GLY A 385 -41.27 -10.26 -0.32
C GLY A 385 -40.24 -9.25 -0.85
N MET A 386 -40.42 -8.78 -2.09
CA MET A 386 -39.59 -7.76 -2.75
C MET A 386 -40.16 -6.33 -2.59
N ALA A 387 -41.16 -6.12 -1.72
CA ALA A 387 -41.71 -4.79 -1.47
C ALA A 387 -40.65 -3.76 -1.02
N ASP A 388 -39.58 -4.24 -0.37
CA ASP A 388 -38.41 -3.47 0.05
C ASP A 388 -37.13 -3.88 -0.67
N ALA A 389 -37.24 -4.29 -1.94
CA ALA A 389 -36.09 -4.49 -2.80
C ALA A 389 -35.17 -3.26 -2.80
N ASP A 390 -33.86 -3.51 -2.72
CA ASP A 390 -32.83 -2.48 -2.72
C ASP A 390 -32.83 -1.71 -4.04
N ILE A 391 -32.90 -2.45 -5.15
CA ILE A 391 -32.87 -1.92 -6.50
C ILE A 391 -34.03 -2.53 -7.30
N VAL A 392 -34.70 -1.69 -8.09
CA VAL A 392 -35.67 -2.16 -9.10
C VAL A 392 -35.27 -1.60 -10.45
N VAL A 393 -35.05 -2.47 -11.43
CA VAL A 393 -34.71 -2.05 -12.81
C VAL A 393 -35.87 -2.43 -13.73
N THR A 394 -36.36 -1.46 -14.49
CA THR A 394 -37.39 -1.66 -15.51
C THR A 394 -36.79 -1.46 -16.89
N MET A 395 -37.01 -2.42 -17.78
CA MET A 395 -36.48 -2.46 -19.14
C MET A 395 -37.60 -2.78 -20.14
N PRO A 396 -37.69 -2.07 -21.28
CA PRO A 396 -38.67 -2.37 -22.31
C PRO A 396 -38.31 -3.67 -23.05
N ASP A 397 -39.32 -4.37 -23.56
CA ASP A 397 -39.15 -5.66 -24.26
C ASP A 397 -38.11 -5.59 -25.38
N ALA A 398 -38.06 -4.47 -26.11
CA ALA A 398 -37.14 -4.25 -27.22
C ALA A 398 -35.65 -4.25 -26.82
N PHE A 399 -35.33 -4.02 -25.54
CA PHE A 399 -33.96 -3.94 -25.03
C PHE A 399 -33.58 -5.14 -24.16
N VAL A 400 -34.52 -6.04 -23.86
CA VAL A 400 -34.20 -7.26 -23.12
C VAL A 400 -33.55 -8.26 -24.08
N ASN A 401 -32.44 -8.87 -23.64
CA ASN A 401 -31.67 -9.86 -24.40
C ASN A 401 -30.95 -9.35 -25.67
N ASP A 402 -30.82 -8.03 -25.86
CA ASP A 402 -29.99 -7.47 -26.95
C ASP A 402 -28.52 -7.26 -26.56
N ASP A 403 -28.17 -7.59 -25.32
CA ASP A 403 -26.85 -7.48 -24.69
C ASP A 403 -26.23 -6.07 -24.76
N ALA A 404 -27.05 -5.02 -24.82
CA ALA A 404 -26.60 -3.63 -24.87
C ALA A 404 -27.05 -2.82 -23.64
N LEU A 405 -26.23 -1.83 -23.26
CA LEU A 405 -26.60 -0.82 -22.28
C LEU A 405 -27.48 0.24 -22.94
N HIS A 406 -28.67 0.47 -22.39
CA HIS A 406 -29.60 1.48 -22.88
C HIS A 406 -29.74 2.62 -21.90
N GLY A 407 -29.54 3.84 -22.41
CA GLY A 407 -29.64 5.06 -21.63
C GLY A 407 -31.08 5.49 -21.37
N PHE A 408 -31.29 6.30 -20.34
CA PHE A 408 -32.56 6.99 -20.10
C PHE A 408 -32.86 8.03 -21.18
N SER A 409 -31.84 8.55 -21.87
CA SER A 409 -32.00 9.48 -22.98
C SER A 409 -32.28 8.74 -24.28
N GLY A 410 -33.27 9.22 -25.04
CA GLY A 410 -33.62 8.68 -26.35
C GLY A 410 -35.09 8.90 -26.64
N ASP A 411 -35.69 7.96 -27.35
CA ASP A 411 -37.09 7.97 -27.76
C ASP A 411 -38.04 7.49 -26.66
N GLU A 412 -39.28 7.16 -27.04
CA GLU A 412 -40.32 6.64 -26.16
C GLU A 412 -39.98 5.26 -25.57
N THR A 413 -39.16 4.47 -26.26
CA THR A 413 -38.65 3.18 -25.76
C THR A 413 -37.65 3.42 -24.64
N ASN A 414 -36.68 4.33 -24.84
CA ASN A 414 -35.74 4.74 -23.78
C ASN A 414 -36.45 5.35 -22.58
N ALA A 415 -37.58 6.04 -22.78
CA ALA A 415 -38.34 6.64 -21.70
C ALA A 415 -38.91 5.62 -20.70
N LYS A 416 -39.03 4.34 -21.09
CA LYS A 416 -39.47 3.23 -20.22
C LYS A 416 -38.36 2.66 -19.34
N VAL A 417 -37.09 2.92 -19.67
CA VAL A 417 -35.96 2.46 -18.86
C VAL A 417 -35.93 3.24 -17.54
N SER A 418 -35.87 2.51 -16.42
CA SER A 418 -35.72 3.15 -15.11
C SER A 418 -34.99 2.29 -14.10
N VAL A 419 -34.39 2.97 -13.13
CA VAL A 419 -33.75 2.36 -11.95
C VAL A 419 -34.35 3.02 -10.72
N LYS A 420 -34.88 2.22 -9.78
CA LYS A 420 -35.39 2.71 -8.50
C LYS A 420 -34.43 2.34 -7.40
N TYR A 421 -34.11 3.31 -6.54
CA TYR A 421 -33.30 3.11 -5.34
C TYR A 421 -33.78 4.03 -4.22
N ALA A 422 -33.83 3.50 -2.98
CA ALA A 422 -34.26 4.24 -1.79
C ALA A 422 -35.60 4.99 -1.97
N GLY A 423 -36.56 4.35 -2.65
CA GLY A 423 -37.89 4.90 -2.92
C GLY A 423 -37.98 5.89 -4.08
N VAL A 424 -36.86 6.26 -4.72
CA VAL A 424 -36.81 7.22 -5.84
C VAL A 424 -36.59 6.49 -7.15
N THR A 425 -37.42 6.79 -8.16
CA THR A 425 -37.26 6.27 -9.52
C THR A 425 -36.47 7.25 -10.40
N TYR A 426 -35.33 6.79 -10.91
CA TYR A 426 -34.50 7.49 -11.89
C TYR A 426 -34.85 7.00 -13.29
N SER A 427 -35.32 7.90 -14.14
CA SER A 427 -35.74 7.63 -15.52
C SER A 427 -35.57 8.89 -16.35
N GLN A 428 -35.92 8.82 -17.64
CA GLN A 428 -35.87 9.98 -18.52
C GLN A 428 -36.57 11.22 -17.96
N ALA A 429 -37.72 11.04 -17.29
CA ALA A 429 -38.51 12.12 -16.73
C ALA A 429 -37.84 12.80 -15.52
N THR A 430 -37.05 12.06 -14.73
CA THR A 430 -36.48 12.57 -13.48
C THR A 430 -35.02 13.01 -13.60
N VAL A 431 -34.39 12.80 -14.75
CA VAL A 431 -33.01 13.24 -15.04
C VAL A 431 -32.93 14.42 -16.02
N LYS A 432 -34.07 14.95 -16.49
CA LYS A 432 -34.15 16.11 -17.40
C LYS A 432 -34.56 17.40 -16.67
N GLY A 433 -34.12 18.54 -17.18
CA GLY A 433 -34.54 19.88 -16.73
C GLY A 433 -33.84 20.40 -15.48
N SER A 434 -34.23 21.59 -15.02
CA SER A 434 -33.61 22.28 -13.86
C SER A 434 -33.80 21.54 -12.54
N ALA A 435 -34.87 20.75 -12.42
CA ALA A 435 -35.20 19.93 -11.25
C ALA A 435 -34.68 18.48 -11.32
N ALA A 436 -33.80 18.15 -12.27
CA ALA A 436 -33.25 16.81 -12.43
C ALA A 436 -32.64 16.25 -11.13
N LEU A 437 -32.89 14.98 -10.81
CA LEU A 437 -32.39 14.30 -9.60
C LEU A 437 -30.99 13.70 -9.79
N ALA A 438 -30.65 13.38 -11.03
CA ALA A 438 -29.37 12.84 -11.48
C ALA A 438 -29.05 13.37 -12.88
N LEU A 439 -27.83 13.16 -13.39
CA LEU A 439 -27.45 13.59 -14.74
C LEU A 439 -27.95 12.63 -15.84
N GLY A 440 -28.27 11.40 -15.48
CA GLY A 440 -28.72 10.37 -16.41
C GLY A 440 -28.58 8.99 -15.82
N GLY A 441 -28.64 7.99 -16.68
CA GLY A 441 -28.38 6.61 -16.31
C GLY A 441 -28.60 5.66 -17.48
N ASN A 442 -28.23 4.41 -17.27
CA ASN A 442 -28.41 3.33 -18.21
C ASN A 442 -28.66 2.00 -17.47
N ALA A 443 -29.22 1.05 -18.21
CA ALA A 443 -29.38 -0.31 -17.73
C ALA A 443 -29.29 -1.33 -18.88
N LYS A 444 -28.90 -2.55 -18.54
CA LYS A 444 -28.95 -3.75 -19.39
C LYS A 444 -29.70 -4.83 -18.63
N LEU A 445 -30.52 -5.60 -19.33
CA LEU A 445 -31.15 -6.79 -18.79
C LEU A 445 -31.07 -7.92 -19.82
N THR A 446 -30.38 -9.00 -19.47
CA THR A 446 -30.51 -10.27 -20.15
C THR A 446 -31.10 -11.29 -19.18
N PHE A 447 -31.91 -12.20 -19.71
CA PHE A 447 -32.54 -13.28 -18.96
C PHE A 447 -32.62 -14.52 -19.85
N ALA A 448 -31.99 -15.59 -19.39
CA ALA A 448 -31.98 -16.90 -20.04
C ALA A 448 -31.88 -18.00 -18.99
N ASP A 449 -32.56 -19.12 -19.21
CA ASP A 449 -32.45 -20.34 -18.38
C ASP A 449 -32.64 -20.12 -16.86
N GLY A 450 -33.56 -19.23 -16.49
CA GLY A 450 -33.84 -18.92 -15.08
C GLY A 450 -32.78 -18.04 -14.40
N LYS A 451 -31.83 -17.48 -15.17
CA LYS A 451 -30.82 -16.55 -14.70
C LYS A 451 -31.01 -15.17 -15.33
N ALA A 452 -30.81 -14.13 -14.53
CA ALA A 452 -30.74 -12.75 -15.02
C ALA A 452 -29.31 -12.24 -14.91
N ASN A 453 -28.89 -11.44 -15.89
CA ASN A 453 -27.71 -10.59 -15.82
C ASN A 453 -28.18 -9.14 -16.03
N VAL A 454 -27.87 -8.30 -15.03
CA VAL A 454 -28.38 -6.93 -14.90
C VAL A 454 -27.20 -6.02 -14.62
N ASP A 455 -26.99 -5.05 -15.50
CA ASP A 455 -26.08 -3.94 -15.25
C ASP A 455 -26.92 -2.66 -15.15
N PHE A 456 -26.59 -1.79 -14.21
CA PHE A 456 -27.26 -0.49 -14.12
C PHE A 456 -26.33 0.58 -13.57
N THR A 457 -26.49 1.80 -14.07
CA THR A 457 -25.85 2.99 -13.51
C THR A 457 -26.80 4.17 -13.53
N VAL A 458 -26.84 4.94 -12.45
CA VAL A 458 -27.44 6.28 -12.40
C VAL A 458 -26.32 7.29 -12.15
N PHE A 459 -26.07 8.14 -13.12
CA PHE A 459 -24.93 9.06 -13.11
C PHE A 459 -25.21 10.28 -12.24
N ASN A 460 -24.33 10.55 -11.27
CA ASN A 460 -24.31 11.80 -10.50
C ASN A 460 -25.66 12.16 -9.85
N ILE A 461 -26.13 11.30 -8.96
CA ILE A 461 -27.31 11.54 -8.13
C ILE A 461 -27.01 12.69 -7.17
N LYS A 462 -27.78 13.79 -7.28
CA LYS A 462 -27.56 15.02 -6.51
C LYS A 462 -27.59 14.79 -4.99
N LYS A 463 -28.51 13.96 -4.51
CA LYS A 463 -28.67 13.64 -3.08
C LYS A 463 -27.41 12.99 -2.49
N TYR A 464 -26.73 12.14 -3.26
CA TYR A 464 -25.59 11.36 -2.80
C TYR A 464 -24.25 11.91 -3.27
N LYS A 465 -24.24 12.96 -4.10
CA LYS A 465 -23.03 13.55 -4.71
C LYS A 465 -22.16 12.50 -5.42
N GLY A 466 -22.78 11.54 -6.10
CA GLY A 466 -22.07 10.47 -6.80
C GLY A 466 -23.01 9.55 -7.57
N ALA A 467 -22.47 8.50 -8.20
CA ALA A 467 -23.26 7.57 -8.99
C ALA A 467 -23.81 6.40 -8.16
N LEU A 468 -24.97 5.88 -8.54
CA LEU A 468 -25.39 4.51 -8.15
C LEU A 468 -24.92 3.58 -9.27
N LYS A 469 -24.20 2.52 -8.95
CA LYS A 469 -23.78 1.50 -9.91
C LYS A 469 -23.99 0.12 -9.32
N GLY A 470 -24.33 -0.85 -10.16
CA GLY A 470 -24.42 -2.23 -9.71
C GLY A 470 -24.49 -3.23 -10.84
N HIS A 471 -24.18 -4.46 -10.45
CA HIS A 471 -24.21 -5.64 -11.29
C HIS A 471 -24.96 -6.74 -10.52
N TYR A 472 -25.73 -7.54 -11.23
CA TYR A 472 -26.29 -8.78 -10.71
C TYR A 472 -26.20 -9.85 -11.79
N GLU A 473 -25.65 -11.01 -11.43
CA GLU A 473 -25.72 -12.21 -12.25
C GLU A 473 -26.09 -13.40 -11.35
N GLY A 474 -27.24 -14.02 -11.61
CA GLY A 474 -27.70 -15.11 -10.78
C GLY A 474 -29.11 -15.60 -11.09
N ASN A 475 -29.57 -16.55 -10.29
CA ASN A 475 -30.90 -17.14 -10.42
C ASN A 475 -31.98 -16.12 -10.10
N VAL A 476 -32.98 -16.03 -10.97
CA VAL A 476 -34.13 -15.13 -10.80
C VAL A 476 -35.42 -15.93 -10.73
N THR A 477 -36.31 -15.55 -9.81
CA THR A 477 -37.66 -16.12 -9.77
C THR A 477 -38.57 -15.32 -10.69
N ARG A 478 -39.02 -15.95 -11.78
CA ARG A 478 -40.02 -15.35 -12.67
C ARG A 478 -41.42 -15.54 -12.09
N LEU A 479 -42.20 -14.46 -12.03
CA LEU A 479 -43.57 -14.44 -11.52
C LEU A 479 -44.59 -14.13 -12.61
#